data_AF-A0A935ZS96-F1
#
_entry.id   AF-A0A935ZS96-F1
#
_cell.length_a   1.000
_cell.length_b   1.000
_cell.length_c   1.000
_cell.angle_alpha   90.00
_cell.angle_beta   90.00
_cell.angle_gamma   90.00
#
_symmetry.space_group_name_H-M   'P 1'
#
loop_
_entity.id
_entity.type
_entity.pdbx_description
1 polymer ?
#
loop_
_entity_poly.entity_id
_entity_poly.type
_entity_poly.pdbx_seq_one_letter_code
_entity_poly.pdbx_strand_id
1 'polypeptide(L)'
;MPMRSAALLSLALLVACAGTRSHRSGGDETTTPFVDAPAAGVDDAEVDRLAALEHGDSRARAVRLARLLDLFDAARMGDDADARDVLWAALGGHGTGRGVEATREALSRLLAIAMALDEAGIAADDAAQLVHDAIAMLSSDLQPPGDAEGLAIRTLSYRTLAESGHPQIRDNARWRLFDHARTTLHAAIEAAPAQREAIAQQIRYIEVEDLGDVLDDGDVHLRPRWPGPVPLVALVTGVRTELAAQPTWSSLLQRRAALDEELERVALATLPAARAPDPMGALRPRGTGVPESMAPVVRIAGGQIELDVGRPQSRRLPLDDDDITAIADAIEAVLLPDGRGTLLLVVEPQTPAPQLRRALRALRRGGAARIELAIAEPHERGGTVTVALPLVVVRAQEAGVGGRALQDARIDVHVGGRGFELAIDGAWLQGTLGSGAELERRLDELRRAYPRERTVTIDLGLDAAYEQILDAAIATAGGASPRFAVLGWLGDESRPAGTPSVAAGERLAARLAWAALGARLAIEQPFPLAGDDQPRLEAFAAALPRCLPELPRKPAPRTAVRVDATLSEGRVAAIAVAKLPGLSAKELVPLQRCLEDEALGVRFREHRDTIAITLRAGP
;
A
#
# COMPACT_ATOMS: atom_id res chain seq x y z
N MET A 1 14.15 -17.66 -16.97
CA MET A 1 15.48 -17.01 -16.88
C MET A 1 15.49 -16.04 -15.70
N PRO A 2 15.90 -16.46 -14.50
CA PRO A 2 16.17 -15.59 -13.37
C PRO A 2 17.66 -15.66 -13.00
N MET A 3 18.49 -14.82 -13.61
CA MET A 3 19.92 -14.73 -13.25
C MET A 3 20.41 -13.30 -13.01
N ARG A 4 19.56 -12.28 -13.17
CA ARG A 4 19.97 -10.87 -13.02
C ARG A 4 19.80 -10.33 -11.59
N SER A 5 18.78 -10.77 -10.84
CA SER A 5 18.53 -10.29 -9.48
C SER A 5 19.47 -10.90 -8.42
N ALA A 6 19.97 -12.12 -8.64
CA ALA A 6 20.91 -12.76 -7.71
C ALA A 6 22.32 -12.12 -7.74
N ALA A 7 22.73 -11.54 -8.87
CA ALA A 7 24.02 -10.87 -8.99
C ALA A 7 24.05 -9.51 -8.27
N LEU A 8 22.93 -8.78 -8.24
CA LEU A 8 22.80 -7.47 -7.57
C LEU A 8 22.79 -7.61 -6.04
N LEU A 9 22.10 -8.63 -5.50
CA LEU A 9 22.13 -8.93 -4.06
C LEU A 9 23.53 -9.34 -3.59
N SER A 10 24.28 -10.06 -4.43
CA SER A 10 25.62 -10.55 -4.09
C SER A 10 26.65 -9.42 -3.92
N LEU A 11 26.52 -8.33 -4.70
CA LEU A 11 27.44 -7.19 -4.61
C LEU A 11 27.18 -6.34 -3.36
N ALA A 12 25.91 -6.11 -3.00
CA ALA A 12 25.52 -5.39 -1.78
C ALA A 12 25.86 -6.17 -0.50
N LEU A 13 25.71 -7.50 -0.52
CA LEU A 13 26.09 -8.38 0.60
C LEU A 13 27.61 -8.47 0.80
N LEU A 14 28.41 -8.36 -0.26
CA LEU A 14 29.88 -8.35 -0.15
C LEU A 14 30.41 -7.09 0.58
N VAL A 15 29.72 -5.94 0.44
CA VAL A 15 30.07 -4.71 1.16
C VAL A 15 29.69 -4.82 2.66
N ALA A 16 28.54 -5.41 2.98
CA ALA A 16 28.10 -5.61 4.36
C ALA A 16 28.96 -6.61 5.15
N CYS A 17 29.54 -7.62 4.47
CA CYS A 17 30.37 -8.64 5.13
C CYS A 17 31.85 -8.27 5.29
N ALA A 18 32.33 -7.18 4.67
CA ALA A 18 33.72 -6.71 4.83
C ALA A 18 33.93 -5.79 6.06
N GLY A 19 32.85 -5.30 6.67
CA GLY A 19 32.86 -4.25 7.72
C GLY A 19 33.19 -4.69 9.16
N THR A 20 33.60 -5.93 9.40
CA THR A 20 34.02 -6.36 10.75
C THR A 20 35.54 -6.41 10.88
N ARG A 21 36.18 -5.23 10.90
CA ARG A 21 37.55 -5.09 11.43
C ARG A 21 37.58 -4.12 12.60
N SER A 22 38.13 -4.65 13.68
CA SER A 22 38.24 -4.12 15.03
C SER A 22 38.63 -2.64 15.09
N HIS A 23 37.86 -1.85 15.86
CA HIS A 23 38.31 -0.57 16.41
C HIS A 23 39.64 -0.77 17.14
N ARG A 24 40.70 -0.09 16.67
CA ARG A 24 41.85 0.30 17.50
C ARG A 24 41.88 1.82 17.53
N SER A 25 41.67 2.37 18.71
CA SER A 25 41.92 3.76 19.02
C SER A 25 43.42 4.00 19.21
N GLY A 26 43.88 5.16 18.75
CA GLY A 26 45.14 5.78 19.17
C GLY A 26 46.25 5.74 18.13
N GLY A 27 46.64 6.92 17.65
CA GLY A 27 47.86 7.12 16.87
C GLY A 27 47.79 8.37 16.00
N ASP A 28 48.17 9.50 16.59
CA ASP A 28 48.48 10.76 15.91
C ASP A 28 49.64 10.53 14.94
N GLU A 29 49.35 10.28 13.66
CA GLU A 29 50.33 10.29 12.58
C GLU A 29 49.84 11.22 11.48
N THR A 30 50.62 12.28 11.30
CA THR A 30 50.46 13.37 10.34
C THR A 30 50.58 12.80 8.92
N THR A 31 49.46 12.33 8.37
CA THR A 31 49.31 12.12 6.93
C THR A 31 49.24 13.50 6.27
N THR A 32 50.21 13.79 5.40
CA THR A 32 50.13 14.91 4.47
C THR A 32 48.78 14.86 3.76
N PRO A 33 47.97 15.93 3.81
CA PRO A 33 46.60 15.90 3.33
C PRO A 33 46.60 15.60 1.83
N PHE A 34 45.87 14.55 1.49
CA PHE A 34 45.65 14.07 0.14
C PHE A 34 44.67 15.03 -0.55
N VAL A 35 45.21 16.16 -1.01
CA VAL A 35 44.58 17.23 -1.83
C VAL A 35 43.72 18.24 -1.05
N ASP A 36 44.28 19.42 -0.76
CA ASP A 36 43.56 20.63 -0.29
C ASP A 36 43.34 21.67 -1.41
N ALA A 37 43.44 21.29 -2.69
CA ALA A 37 43.23 22.22 -3.79
C ALA A 37 41.72 22.35 -4.11
N PRO A 38 41.16 23.57 -4.15
CA PRO A 38 39.74 23.77 -4.44
C PRO A 38 39.36 23.15 -5.79
N ALA A 39 38.16 22.55 -5.88
CA ALA A 39 37.58 22.09 -7.15
C ALA A 39 37.11 23.25 -8.05
N ALA A 40 37.17 24.49 -7.56
CA ALA A 40 36.77 25.67 -8.31
C ALA A 40 37.94 26.65 -8.47
N GLY A 41 38.42 26.75 -9.72
CA GLY A 41 39.63 27.45 -10.12
C GLY A 41 40.37 26.59 -11.14
N VAL A 42 39.70 26.30 -12.26
CA VAL A 42 40.25 25.49 -13.34
C VAL A 42 41.02 26.42 -14.27
N ASP A 43 42.34 26.25 -14.32
CA ASP A 43 43.21 26.89 -15.32
C ASP A 43 43.66 25.84 -16.36
N ASP A 44 44.20 26.29 -17.50
CA ASP A 44 44.78 25.40 -18.53
C ASP A 44 45.83 24.44 -17.93
N ALA A 45 46.45 24.80 -16.79
CA ALA A 45 47.41 23.97 -16.09
C ALA A 45 46.79 22.77 -15.36
N GLU A 46 45.47 22.69 -15.19
CA GLU A 46 44.81 21.52 -14.61
C GLU A 46 44.75 20.33 -15.57
N VAL A 47 44.55 20.57 -16.87
CA VAL A 47 44.60 19.51 -17.91
C VAL A 47 45.99 18.90 -17.96
N ASP A 48 47.03 19.73 -17.93
CA ASP A 48 48.43 19.30 -17.91
C ASP A 48 48.77 18.50 -16.64
N ARG A 49 48.23 18.92 -15.48
CA ARG A 49 48.36 18.17 -14.21
C ARG A 49 47.71 16.80 -14.29
N LEU A 50 46.48 16.69 -14.82
CA LEU A 50 45.79 15.41 -14.99
C LEU A 50 46.51 14.48 -15.97
N ALA A 51 47.09 15.04 -17.04
CA ALA A 51 47.91 14.29 -17.98
C ALA A 51 49.21 13.77 -17.33
N ALA A 52 49.86 14.58 -16.48
CA ALA A 52 51.05 14.15 -15.75
C ALA A 52 50.74 13.01 -14.76
N LEU A 53 49.60 13.08 -14.05
CA LEU A 53 49.18 12.03 -13.11
C LEU A 53 48.82 10.70 -13.80
N GLU A 54 48.38 10.73 -15.07
CA GLU A 54 48.06 9.53 -15.85
C GLU A 54 49.28 8.63 -16.07
N HIS A 55 50.45 9.25 -16.26
CA HIS A 55 51.72 8.59 -16.51
C HIS A 55 52.50 8.28 -15.22
N GLY A 56 51.95 8.62 -14.06
CA GLY A 56 52.55 8.37 -12.75
C GLY A 56 52.38 6.92 -12.25
N ASP A 57 52.76 6.70 -11.00
CA ASP A 57 52.54 5.43 -10.32
C ASP A 57 51.05 5.18 -9.99
N SER A 58 50.72 4.01 -9.44
CA SER A 58 49.34 3.64 -9.12
C SER A 58 48.66 4.63 -8.15
N ARG A 59 49.44 5.30 -7.29
CA ARG A 59 48.94 6.31 -6.37
C ARG A 59 48.60 7.61 -7.10
N ALA A 60 49.48 8.08 -7.98
CA ALA A 60 49.23 9.25 -8.83
C ALA A 60 47.99 9.06 -9.72
N ARG A 61 47.82 7.86 -10.28
CA ARG A 61 46.63 7.55 -11.08
C ARG A 61 45.34 7.46 -10.26
N ALA A 62 45.41 7.02 -9.00
CA ALA A 62 44.25 7.07 -8.08
C ALA A 62 43.86 8.52 -7.72
N VAL A 63 44.85 9.42 -7.52
CA VAL A 63 44.61 10.87 -7.35
C VAL A 63 43.92 11.44 -8.59
N ARG A 64 44.37 11.07 -9.78
CA ARG A 64 43.74 11.48 -11.04
C ARG A 64 42.28 11.05 -11.09
N LEU A 65 41.98 9.80 -10.73
CA LEU A 65 40.61 9.30 -10.71
C LEU A 65 39.71 10.12 -9.78
N ALA A 66 40.16 10.41 -8.55
CA ALA A 66 39.41 11.25 -7.63
C ALA A 66 39.15 12.65 -8.19
N ARG A 67 40.17 13.28 -8.79
CA ARG A 67 40.00 14.61 -9.39
C ARG A 67 39.04 14.63 -10.58
N LEU A 68 39.01 13.56 -11.37
CA LEU A 68 38.05 13.42 -12.46
C LEU A 68 36.62 13.24 -11.96
N LEU A 69 36.42 12.57 -10.82
CA LEU A 69 35.11 12.47 -10.16
C LEU A 69 34.64 13.85 -9.68
N ASP A 70 35.53 14.68 -9.14
CA ASP A 70 35.19 16.04 -8.73
C ASP A 70 34.77 16.93 -9.90
N LEU A 71 35.52 16.85 -11.02
CA LEU A 71 35.20 17.58 -12.24
C LEU A 71 33.88 17.12 -12.84
N PHE A 72 33.60 15.82 -12.81
CA PHE A 72 32.31 15.27 -13.23
C PHE A 72 31.16 15.84 -12.39
N ASP A 73 31.35 16.00 -11.08
CA ASP A 73 30.33 16.57 -10.20
C ASP A 73 30.14 18.05 -10.41
N ALA A 74 31.22 18.82 -10.50
CA ALA A 74 31.15 20.24 -10.79
C ALA A 74 30.43 20.50 -12.13
N ALA A 75 30.77 19.73 -13.17
CA ALA A 75 30.13 19.81 -14.48
C ALA A 75 28.64 19.45 -14.45
N ARG A 76 28.28 18.35 -13.77
CA ARG A 76 26.91 17.82 -13.76
C ARG A 76 25.99 18.58 -12.81
N MET A 77 26.49 18.94 -11.64
CA MET A 77 25.71 19.52 -10.55
C MET A 77 25.73 21.04 -10.54
N GLY A 78 26.82 21.66 -10.99
CA GLY A 78 26.97 23.11 -11.04
C GLY A 78 26.65 23.78 -12.36
N ASP A 79 26.44 22.98 -13.42
CA ASP A 79 26.54 23.45 -14.81
C ASP A 79 27.86 24.21 -15.08
N ASP A 80 28.94 23.77 -14.45
CA ASP A 80 30.26 24.37 -14.59
C ASP A 80 30.86 23.99 -15.95
N ALA A 81 30.85 24.94 -16.89
CA ALA A 81 31.33 24.73 -18.25
C ALA A 81 32.84 24.45 -18.31
N ASP A 82 33.64 25.11 -17.46
CA ASP A 82 35.08 24.95 -17.45
C ASP A 82 35.47 23.57 -16.90
N ALA A 83 34.79 23.10 -15.83
CA ALA A 83 34.98 21.76 -15.31
C ALA A 83 34.58 20.67 -16.33
N ARG A 84 33.52 20.92 -17.11
CA ARG A 84 33.06 20.03 -18.19
C ARG A 84 34.11 19.93 -19.31
N ASP A 85 34.69 21.04 -19.72
CA ASP A 85 35.69 21.07 -20.80
C ASP A 85 36.98 20.37 -20.37
N VAL A 86 37.45 20.62 -19.14
CA VAL A 86 38.63 19.94 -18.59
C VAL A 86 38.40 18.45 -18.35
N LEU A 87 37.22 18.06 -17.87
CA LEU A 87 36.85 16.65 -17.76
C LEU A 87 36.96 15.94 -19.11
N TRP A 88 36.38 16.50 -20.16
CA TRP A 88 36.41 15.89 -21.49
C TRP A 88 37.83 15.85 -22.06
N ALA A 89 38.59 16.94 -21.95
CA ALA A 89 40.00 16.95 -22.33
C ALA A 89 40.78 15.81 -21.66
N ALA A 90 40.60 15.61 -20.35
CA ALA A 90 41.28 14.57 -19.58
C ALA A 90 40.73 13.15 -19.81
N LEU A 91 39.49 13.00 -20.26
CA LEU A 91 38.90 11.72 -20.69
C LEU A 91 39.24 11.35 -22.14
N GLY A 92 40.11 12.11 -22.81
CA GLY A 92 40.59 11.82 -24.16
C GLY A 92 39.75 12.48 -25.28
N GLY A 93 39.21 13.68 -25.04
CA GLY A 93 38.53 14.49 -26.05
C GLY A 93 37.04 14.70 -25.78
N HIS A 94 36.27 15.06 -26.81
CA HIS A 94 34.88 15.47 -26.63
C HIS A 94 33.93 14.27 -26.53
N GLY A 95 32.82 14.44 -25.80
CA GLY A 95 31.72 13.47 -25.79
C GLY A 95 31.08 13.34 -27.18
N THR A 96 30.66 12.11 -27.51
CA THR A 96 30.04 11.78 -28.80
C THR A 96 28.53 12.06 -28.83
N GLY A 97 27.89 12.18 -27.66
CA GLY A 97 26.48 12.49 -27.48
C GLY A 97 26.20 13.81 -26.76
N ARG A 98 24.93 14.08 -26.41
CA ARG A 98 24.49 15.25 -25.62
C ARG A 98 23.63 14.83 -24.43
N GLY A 99 23.57 15.68 -23.40
CA GLY A 99 22.72 15.45 -22.22
C GLY A 99 23.02 14.10 -21.54
N VAL A 100 21.99 13.28 -21.33
CA VAL A 100 22.09 11.97 -20.66
C VAL A 100 23.08 11.01 -21.34
N GLU A 101 23.22 11.07 -22.67
CA GLU A 101 24.16 10.22 -23.40
C GLU A 101 25.61 10.61 -23.12
N ALA A 102 25.90 11.92 -23.06
CA ALA A 102 27.21 12.43 -22.68
C ALA A 102 27.56 12.07 -21.22
N THR A 103 26.59 12.15 -20.32
CA THR A 103 26.75 11.73 -18.91
C THR A 103 27.08 10.24 -18.80
N ARG A 104 26.36 9.38 -19.54
CA ARG A 104 26.60 7.93 -19.55
C ARG A 104 27.97 7.59 -20.13
N GLU A 105 28.38 8.30 -21.18
CA GLU A 105 29.70 8.13 -21.80
C GLU A 105 30.82 8.51 -20.81
N ALA A 106 30.73 9.66 -20.14
CA ALA A 106 31.70 10.08 -19.13
C ALA A 106 31.80 9.05 -17.99
N LEU A 107 30.67 8.60 -17.45
CA LEU A 107 30.62 7.55 -16.42
C LEU A 107 31.27 6.23 -16.86
N SER A 108 31.03 5.83 -18.12
CA SER A 108 31.61 4.59 -18.67
C SER A 108 33.13 4.68 -18.77
N ARG A 109 33.66 5.84 -19.18
CA ARG A 109 35.11 6.09 -19.26
C ARG A 109 35.74 6.16 -17.87
N LEU A 110 35.09 6.82 -16.91
CA LEU A 110 35.54 6.86 -15.52
C LEU A 110 35.57 5.46 -14.88
N LEU A 111 34.55 4.64 -15.12
CA LEU A 111 34.50 3.26 -14.62
C LEU A 111 35.63 2.42 -15.25
N ALA A 112 35.86 2.56 -16.56
CA ALA A 112 36.95 1.86 -17.23
C ALA A 112 38.33 2.22 -16.63
N ILE A 113 38.54 3.50 -16.30
CA ILE A 113 39.77 3.96 -15.62
C ILE A 113 39.90 3.30 -14.24
N ALA A 114 38.83 3.25 -13.46
CA ALA A 114 38.81 2.65 -12.13
C ALA A 114 39.06 1.13 -12.17
N MET A 115 38.41 0.40 -13.09
CA MET A 115 38.63 -1.04 -13.27
C MET A 115 40.06 -1.35 -13.72
N ALA A 116 40.61 -0.57 -14.65
CA ALA A 116 42.00 -0.73 -15.10
C ALA A 116 43.02 -0.46 -13.97
N LEU A 117 42.64 0.32 -12.96
CA LEU A 117 43.44 0.55 -11.77
C LEU A 117 43.36 -0.63 -10.78
N ASP A 118 42.16 -1.18 -10.58
CA ASP A 118 41.94 -2.37 -9.75
C ASP A 118 42.68 -3.61 -10.30
N GLU A 119 42.56 -3.86 -11.60
CA GLU A 119 43.26 -4.95 -12.31
C GLU A 119 44.79 -4.84 -12.25
N ALA A 120 45.32 -3.62 -12.18
CA ALA A 120 46.76 -3.37 -12.08
C ALA A 120 47.33 -3.70 -10.68
N GLY A 121 46.50 -4.04 -9.70
CA GLY A 121 46.92 -4.52 -8.38
C GLY A 121 47.60 -3.44 -7.54
N ILE A 122 46.85 -2.41 -7.13
CA ILE A 122 47.36 -1.32 -6.29
C ILE A 122 47.76 -1.86 -4.90
N ALA A 123 49.05 -1.79 -4.58
CA ALA A 123 49.61 -2.34 -3.35
C ALA A 123 49.39 -1.47 -2.08
N ALA A 124 48.91 -0.24 -2.22
CA ALA A 124 48.69 0.69 -1.11
C ALA A 124 47.24 0.65 -0.64
N ASP A 125 47.03 0.31 0.63
CA ASP A 125 45.70 0.11 1.25
C ASP A 125 44.73 1.28 1.01
N ASP A 126 45.23 2.52 1.08
CA ASP A 126 44.42 3.74 0.90
C ASP A 126 43.97 3.96 -0.55
N ALA A 127 44.88 3.79 -1.52
CA ALA A 127 44.57 3.95 -2.94
C ALA A 127 43.72 2.78 -3.49
N ALA A 128 43.91 1.57 -2.95
CA ALA A 128 43.07 0.43 -3.25
C ALA A 128 41.64 0.65 -2.77
N GLN A 129 41.45 1.20 -1.56
CA GLN A 129 40.14 1.56 -1.03
C GLN A 129 39.45 2.63 -1.89
N LEU A 130 40.16 3.69 -2.28
CA LEU A 130 39.64 4.73 -3.18
C LEU A 130 39.11 4.14 -4.48
N VAL A 131 39.88 3.27 -5.13
CA VAL A 131 39.50 2.67 -6.41
C VAL A 131 38.30 1.73 -6.25
N HIS A 132 38.27 0.92 -5.20
CA HIS A 132 37.14 0.05 -4.91
C HIS A 132 35.84 0.84 -4.71
N ASP A 133 35.91 1.89 -3.90
CA ASP A 133 34.78 2.78 -3.61
C ASP A 133 34.31 3.55 -4.86
N ALA A 134 35.26 3.99 -5.70
CA ALA A 134 34.95 4.61 -6.99
C ALA A 134 34.23 3.64 -7.94
N ILE A 135 34.66 2.37 -8.02
CA ILE A 135 33.98 1.34 -8.81
C ILE A 135 32.56 1.11 -8.32
N ALA A 136 32.36 0.99 -6.99
CA ALA A 136 31.05 0.80 -6.39
C ALA A 136 30.10 1.97 -6.72
N MET A 137 30.59 3.21 -6.61
CA MET A 137 29.82 4.42 -6.93
C MET A 137 29.47 4.51 -8.42
N LEU A 138 30.46 4.35 -9.30
CA LEU A 138 30.27 4.48 -10.75
C LEU A 138 29.40 3.37 -11.34
N SER A 139 29.49 2.15 -10.78
CA SER A 139 28.61 1.03 -11.15
C SER A 139 27.15 1.34 -10.80
N SER A 140 26.93 1.96 -9.64
CA SER A 140 25.61 2.43 -9.22
C SER A 140 25.09 3.59 -10.10
N ASP A 141 25.97 4.47 -10.57
CA ASP A 141 25.62 5.59 -11.45
C ASP A 141 25.22 5.15 -12.87
N LEU A 142 25.83 4.09 -13.41
CA LEU A 142 25.57 3.60 -14.76
C LEU A 142 24.25 2.85 -14.91
N GLN A 143 23.69 2.34 -13.81
CA GLN A 143 22.46 1.57 -13.80
C GLN A 143 21.29 2.48 -13.40
N PRO A 144 20.48 2.98 -14.35
CA PRO A 144 19.28 3.71 -13.98
C PRO A 144 18.34 2.74 -13.23
N PRO A 145 17.77 3.16 -12.08
CA PRO A 145 16.83 2.32 -11.35
C PRO A 145 15.58 2.07 -12.21
N GLY A 146 15.21 0.80 -12.38
CA GLY A 146 14.02 0.40 -13.14
C GLY A 146 12.74 0.41 -12.31
N ASP A 147 12.88 0.43 -10.99
CA ASP A 147 11.82 0.37 -9.99
C ASP A 147 12.29 0.98 -8.65
N ALA A 148 11.42 0.96 -7.64
CA ALA A 148 11.70 1.50 -6.31
C ALA A 148 12.79 0.70 -5.55
N GLU A 149 12.88 -0.61 -5.77
CA GLU A 149 13.91 -1.47 -5.17
C GLU A 149 15.30 -1.10 -5.69
N GLY A 150 15.44 -0.91 -7.01
CA GLY A 150 16.67 -0.43 -7.62
C GLY A 150 17.08 0.97 -7.13
N LEU A 151 16.11 1.86 -6.89
CA LEU A 151 16.38 3.19 -6.33
C LEU A 151 16.87 3.11 -4.88
N ALA A 152 16.27 2.25 -4.07
CA ALA A 152 16.67 2.00 -2.68
C ALA A 152 18.11 1.46 -2.61
N ILE A 153 18.43 0.42 -3.40
CA ILE A 153 19.77 -0.19 -3.47
C ILE A 153 20.83 0.84 -3.89
N ARG A 154 20.51 1.66 -4.90
CA ARG A 154 21.39 2.72 -5.38
C ARG A 154 21.67 3.76 -4.30
N THR A 155 20.63 4.22 -3.61
CA THR A 155 20.77 5.24 -2.56
C THR A 155 21.50 4.70 -1.32
N LEU A 156 21.24 3.44 -0.95
CA LEU A 156 21.99 2.73 0.09
C LEU A 156 23.48 2.69 -0.22
N SER A 157 23.85 2.39 -1.47
CA SER A 157 25.26 2.36 -1.90
C SER A 157 25.95 3.71 -1.67
N TYR A 158 25.27 4.83 -1.97
CA TYR A 158 25.81 6.17 -1.70
C TYR A 158 25.92 6.48 -0.21
N ARG A 159 24.94 6.08 0.59
CA ARG A 159 24.99 6.29 2.04
C ARG A 159 26.17 5.56 2.67
N THR A 160 26.36 4.29 2.33
CA THR A 160 27.50 3.49 2.82
C THR A 160 28.83 4.15 2.47
N LEU A 161 28.95 4.65 1.22
CA LEU A 161 30.15 5.35 0.77
C LEU A 161 30.35 6.70 1.46
N ALA A 162 29.29 7.47 1.71
CA ALA A 162 29.36 8.75 2.42
C ALA A 162 29.75 8.60 3.90
N GLU A 163 29.34 7.50 4.54
CA GLU A 163 29.62 7.21 5.95
C GLU A 163 31.02 6.61 6.16
N SER A 164 31.36 5.58 5.37
CA SER A 164 32.53 4.72 5.64
C SER A 164 33.55 4.66 4.51
N GLY A 165 33.23 5.14 3.30
CA GLY A 165 34.13 5.09 2.14
C GLY A 165 35.41 5.92 2.28
N HIS A 166 36.25 5.90 1.27
CA HIS A 166 37.46 6.73 1.21
C HIS A 166 37.09 8.23 1.27
N PRO A 167 37.82 9.10 2.01
CA PRO A 167 37.45 10.50 2.22
C PRO A 167 37.08 11.27 0.95
N GLN A 168 37.80 11.07 -0.15
CA GLN A 168 37.49 11.72 -1.43
C GLN A 168 36.18 11.21 -2.04
N ILE A 169 35.90 9.91 -1.96
CA ILE A 169 34.65 9.33 -2.49
C ILE A 169 33.46 9.68 -1.60
N ARG A 170 33.66 9.91 -0.29
CA ARG A 170 32.59 10.36 0.62
C ARG A 170 31.92 11.62 0.12
N ASP A 171 32.70 12.58 -0.36
CA ASP A 171 32.19 13.86 -0.82
C ASP A 171 31.43 13.72 -2.15
N ASN A 172 31.95 12.93 -3.09
CA ASN A 172 31.20 12.62 -4.32
C ASN A 172 29.91 11.85 -3.98
N ALA A 173 29.93 10.91 -3.04
CA ALA A 173 28.75 10.19 -2.60
C ALA A 173 27.70 11.11 -1.96
N ARG A 174 28.12 12.07 -1.13
CA ARG A 174 27.25 13.15 -0.60
C ARG A 174 26.61 13.97 -1.73
N TRP A 175 27.34 14.25 -2.80
CA TRP A 175 26.75 14.89 -3.99
C TRP A 175 25.65 14.06 -4.66
N ARG A 176 25.76 12.71 -4.69
CA ARG A 176 24.69 11.85 -5.22
C ARG A 176 23.48 11.85 -4.29
N LEU A 177 23.69 11.82 -2.97
CA LEU A 177 22.60 11.93 -1.99
C LEU A 177 21.88 13.28 -2.09
N PHE A 178 22.64 14.37 -2.25
CA PHE A 178 22.08 15.71 -2.46
C PHE A 178 21.29 15.79 -3.77
N ASP A 179 21.84 15.24 -4.86
CA ASP A 179 21.15 15.23 -6.15
C ASP A 179 19.87 14.40 -6.15
N HIS A 180 19.89 13.25 -5.49
CA HIS A 180 18.71 12.40 -5.29
C HIS A 180 17.62 13.16 -4.55
N ALA A 181 17.96 13.76 -3.40
CA ALA A 181 17.02 14.51 -2.59
C ALA A 181 16.43 15.70 -3.36
N ARG A 182 17.28 16.47 -4.06
CA ARG A 182 16.88 17.62 -4.87
C ARG A 182 15.99 17.24 -6.06
N THR A 183 16.39 16.23 -6.83
CA THR A 183 15.66 15.78 -8.03
C THR A 183 14.31 15.19 -7.65
N THR A 184 14.25 14.45 -6.55
CA THR A 184 13.00 13.91 -6.00
C THR A 184 12.07 15.03 -5.56
N LEU A 185 12.59 16.09 -4.94
CA LEU A 185 11.80 17.26 -4.55
C LEU A 185 11.23 18.02 -5.75
N HIS A 186 12.03 18.21 -6.80
CA HIS A 186 11.57 18.77 -8.07
C HIS A 186 10.46 17.91 -8.70
N ALA A 187 10.68 16.60 -8.80
CA ALA A 187 9.69 15.67 -9.37
C ALA A 187 8.38 15.68 -8.57
N ALA A 188 8.45 15.81 -7.24
CA ALA A 188 7.27 15.92 -6.39
C ALA A 188 6.49 17.22 -6.63
N ILE A 189 7.16 18.34 -6.89
CA ILE A 189 6.51 19.62 -7.19
C ILE A 189 5.80 19.58 -8.55
N GLU A 190 6.45 18.99 -9.56
CA GLU A 190 5.93 18.88 -10.93
C GLU A 190 4.80 17.85 -11.07
N ALA A 191 4.72 16.88 -10.16
CA ALA A 191 3.70 15.85 -10.18
C ALA A 191 2.27 16.40 -9.88
N ALA A 192 1.27 15.62 -10.30
CA ALA A 192 -0.12 15.88 -9.96
C ALA A 192 -0.33 15.83 -8.42
N PRO A 193 -1.26 16.63 -7.84
CA PRO A 193 -1.45 16.74 -6.39
C PRO A 193 -1.53 15.41 -5.63
N ALA A 194 -2.21 14.41 -6.19
CA ALA A 194 -2.38 13.08 -5.60
C ALA A 194 -1.10 12.23 -5.55
N GLN A 195 -0.05 12.58 -6.31
CA GLN A 195 1.19 11.81 -6.42
C GLN A 195 2.37 12.50 -5.72
N ARG A 196 2.26 13.80 -5.40
CA ARG A 196 3.36 14.60 -4.83
C ARG A 196 3.90 14.01 -3.55
N GLU A 197 3.00 13.51 -2.71
CA GLU A 197 3.33 12.95 -1.40
C GLU A 197 4.20 11.69 -1.53
N ALA A 198 3.76 10.72 -2.32
CA ALA A 198 4.48 9.47 -2.54
C ALA A 198 5.86 9.68 -3.18
N ILE A 199 5.96 10.63 -4.12
CA ILE A 199 7.22 10.99 -4.75
C ILE A 199 8.14 11.69 -3.73
N ALA A 200 7.65 12.68 -2.98
CA ALA A 200 8.45 13.40 -1.99
C ALA A 200 9.01 12.49 -0.89
N GLN A 201 8.31 11.42 -0.51
CA GLN A 201 8.79 10.47 0.48
C GLN A 201 10.05 9.71 0.04
N GLN A 202 10.31 9.58 -1.27
CA GLN A 202 11.51 8.90 -1.78
C GLN A 202 12.82 9.62 -1.38
N ILE A 203 12.75 10.90 -0.96
CA ILE A 203 13.90 11.62 -0.38
C ILE A 203 14.46 10.86 0.82
N ARG A 204 13.61 10.20 1.60
CA ARG A 204 14.00 9.51 2.83
C ARG A 204 14.91 8.30 2.62
N TYR A 205 15.07 7.80 1.40
CA TYR A 205 16.09 6.78 1.12
C TYR A 205 17.51 7.24 1.48
N ILE A 206 17.76 8.55 1.63
CA ILE A 206 19.05 9.03 2.15
C ILE A 206 19.26 8.68 3.64
N GLU A 207 18.21 8.38 4.40
CA GLU A 207 18.28 8.03 5.83
C GLU A 207 17.90 6.57 6.12
N VAL A 208 16.99 5.99 5.33
CA VAL A 208 16.46 4.64 5.56
C VAL A 208 16.72 3.72 4.36
N GLU A 209 16.75 2.42 4.60
CA GLU A 209 16.95 1.38 3.56
C GLU A 209 15.66 1.04 2.83
N ASP A 210 14.56 1.04 3.56
CA ASP A 210 13.27 0.61 3.06
C ASP A 210 12.20 1.65 3.38
N LEU A 211 11.38 1.92 2.36
CA LEU A 211 10.19 2.76 2.45
C LEU A 211 8.92 1.94 2.21
N GLY A 212 8.98 0.61 2.17
CA GLY A 212 7.82 -0.28 2.05
C GLY A 212 6.73 0.12 3.03
N ASP A 213 7.05 0.26 4.31
CA ASP A 213 6.08 0.68 5.35
C ASP A 213 5.52 2.11 5.16
N VAL A 214 6.18 2.94 4.36
CA VAL A 214 5.81 4.35 4.08
C VAL A 214 5.01 4.47 2.78
N LEU A 215 5.33 3.65 1.78
CA LEU A 215 4.77 3.66 0.43
C LEU A 215 3.68 2.58 0.22
N ASP A 216 3.49 1.65 1.16
CA ASP A 216 2.49 0.58 1.07
C ASP A 216 1.06 1.11 1.25
N ASP A 217 0.27 1.06 0.18
CA ASP A 217 -1.15 1.43 0.08
C ASP A 217 -2.11 0.52 0.85
N GLY A 218 -1.61 -0.58 1.42
CA GLY A 218 -2.41 -1.47 2.26
C GLY A 218 -2.94 -0.84 3.54
N ASP A 219 -2.13 -0.01 4.24
CA ASP A 219 -2.38 0.35 5.65
C ASP A 219 -1.96 1.79 6.06
N VAL A 220 -2.60 2.78 5.43
CA VAL A 220 -2.46 4.24 5.63
C VAL A 220 -2.38 4.71 7.10
N HIS A 221 -3.00 3.98 8.04
CA HIS A 221 -3.12 4.33 9.47
C HIS A 221 -2.06 3.71 10.41
N LEU A 222 -1.29 2.73 9.93
CA LEU A 222 -0.13 2.21 10.67
C LEU A 222 1.18 2.86 10.21
N ARG A 223 1.13 3.69 9.18
CA ARG A 223 2.32 4.32 8.63
C ARG A 223 2.98 5.21 9.70
N PRO A 224 4.32 5.19 9.82
CA PRO A 224 5.06 6.15 10.62
C PRO A 224 4.64 7.59 10.30
N ARG A 225 4.84 8.53 11.24
CA ARG A 225 4.58 9.98 11.00
C ARG A 225 5.14 10.36 9.63
N TRP A 226 4.32 10.94 8.76
CA TRP A 226 4.86 11.49 7.53
C TRP A 226 5.57 12.77 7.90
N PRO A 227 6.87 12.93 7.58
CA PRO A 227 7.49 14.22 7.70
C PRO A 227 6.72 15.18 6.78
N GLY A 228 6.24 16.28 7.35
CA GLY A 228 5.69 17.37 6.56
C GLY A 228 6.77 18.01 5.67
N PRO A 229 6.40 19.06 4.94
CA PRO A 229 7.29 19.74 4.01
C PRO A 229 8.59 20.21 4.69
N VAL A 230 8.50 20.66 5.94
CA VAL A 230 9.64 21.16 6.73
C VAL A 230 10.71 20.08 6.95
N PRO A 231 10.41 18.92 7.57
CA PRO A 231 11.42 17.87 7.71
C PRO A 231 11.92 17.28 6.38
N LEU A 232 11.11 17.22 5.32
CA LEU A 232 11.60 16.78 4.00
C LEU A 232 12.59 17.78 3.37
N VAL A 233 12.32 19.07 3.49
CA VAL A 233 13.26 20.12 3.10
C VAL A 233 14.52 20.10 3.98
N ALA A 234 14.37 19.79 5.28
CA ALA A 234 15.50 19.66 6.19
C ALA A 234 16.49 18.55 5.79
N LEU A 235 16.02 17.49 5.14
CA LEU A 235 16.89 16.43 4.58
C LEU A 235 17.78 16.97 3.46
N VAL A 236 17.22 17.78 2.56
CA VAL A 236 17.98 18.42 1.48
C VAL A 236 19.00 19.40 2.06
N THR A 237 18.59 20.22 3.03
CA THR A 237 19.48 21.23 3.63
C THR A 237 20.54 20.62 4.55
N GLY A 238 20.26 19.48 5.18
CA GLY A 238 21.23 18.71 5.96
C GLY A 238 22.41 18.26 5.10
N VAL A 239 22.14 17.57 4.00
CA VAL A 239 23.21 17.12 3.08
C VAL A 239 23.96 18.31 2.47
N ARG A 240 23.24 19.41 2.14
CA ARG A 240 23.87 20.66 1.68
C ARG A 240 24.85 21.23 2.71
N THR A 241 24.49 21.19 3.99
CA THR A 241 25.31 21.74 5.07
C THR A 241 26.60 20.93 5.26
N GLU A 242 26.52 19.61 5.14
CA GLU A 242 27.72 18.75 5.15
C GLU A 242 28.66 19.05 3.97
N LEU A 243 28.10 19.23 2.77
CA LEU A 243 28.88 19.65 1.59
C LEU A 243 29.48 21.05 1.77
N ALA A 244 28.75 21.98 2.40
CA ALA A 244 29.22 23.34 2.66
C ALA A 244 30.38 23.40 3.67
N ALA A 245 30.52 22.40 4.53
CA ALA A 245 31.64 22.28 5.44
C ALA A 245 32.96 21.96 4.72
N GLN A 246 32.90 21.50 3.45
CA GLN A 246 34.06 21.21 2.63
C GLN A 246 34.44 22.42 1.75
N PRO A 247 35.66 22.99 1.91
CA PRO A 247 36.10 24.15 1.13
C PRO A 247 36.00 23.94 -0.38
N THR A 248 36.27 22.70 -0.84
CA THR A 248 36.21 22.24 -2.23
C THR A 248 34.90 22.57 -2.94
N TRP A 249 33.78 22.58 -2.21
CA TRP A 249 32.42 22.68 -2.76
C TRP A 249 31.72 24.02 -2.49
N SER A 250 32.35 24.89 -1.70
CA SER A 250 31.77 26.16 -1.25
C SER A 250 31.27 27.07 -2.39
N SER A 251 32.08 27.25 -3.43
CA SER A 251 31.74 28.08 -4.60
C SER A 251 30.62 27.46 -5.46
N LEU A 252 30.60 26.13 -5.58
CA LEU A 252 29.58 25.39 -6.31
C LEU A 252 28.21 25.56 -5.64
N LEU A 253 28.18 25.41 -4.31
CA LEU A 253 27.00 25.64 -3.49
C LEU A 253 26.53 27.10 -3.55
N GLN A 254 27.46 28.06 -3.52
CA GLN A 254 27.14 29.48 -3.63
C GLN A 254 26.45 29.82 -4.96
N ARG A 255 26.91 29.25 -6.08
CA ARG A 255 26.28 29.45 -7.40
C ARG A 255 24.86 28.87 -7.47
N ARG A 256 24.60 27.80 -6.73
CA ARG A 256 23.30 27.14 -6.68
C ARG A 256 22.33 27.71 -5.66
N ALA A 257 22.82 28.50 -4.70
CA ALA A 257 22.05 28.97 -3.54
C ALA A 257 20.66 29.51 -3.90
N ALA A 258 20.58 30.40 -4.90
CA ALA A 258 19.30 30.99 -5.32
C ALA A 258 18.30 29.97 -5.90
N LEU A 259 18.79 28.97 -6.65
CA LEU A 259 17.94 27.92 -7.22
C LEU A 259 17.45 26.96 -6.13
N ASP A 260 18.33 26.64 -5.18
CA ASP A 260 18.00 25.74 -4.09
C ASP A 260 17.04 26.43 -3.08
N GLU A 261 17.23 27.72 -2.76
CA GLU A 261 16.30 28.53 -1.97
C GLU A 261 14.90 28.61 -2.62
N GLU A 262 14.85 28.78 -3.94
CA GLU A 262 13.59 28.78 -4.68
C GLU A 262 12.89 27.41 -4.60
N LEU A 263 13.64 26.33 -4.78
CA LEU A 263 13.12 24.97 -4.65
C LEU A 263 12.56 24.71 -3.26
N GLU A 264 13.27 25.11 -2.20
CA GLU A 264 12.82 24.99 -0.82
C GLU A 264 11.51 25.75 -0.59
N ARG A 265 11.45 27.01 -1.04
CA ARG A 265 10.27 27.87 -0.91
C ARG A 265 9.05 27.26 -1.62
N VAL A 266 9.22 26.79 -2.84
CA VAL A 266 8.14 26.17 -3.63
C VAL A 266 7.71 24.85 -3.02
N ALA A 267 8.64 24.03 -2.54
CA ALA A 267 8.35 22.79 -1.83
C ALA A 267 7.49 23.01 -0.59
N LEU A 268 7.87 23.96 0.27
CA LEU A 268 7.13 24.30 1.48
C LEU A 268 5.70 24.79 1.19
N ALA A 269 5.49 25.47 0.06
CA ALA A 269 4.19 25.98 -0.35
C ALA A 269 3.30 24.94 -1.05
N THR A 270 3.90 23.91 -1.66
CA THR A 270 3.21 23.04 -2.63
C THR A 270 3.01 21.61 -2.13
N LEU A 271 3.86 21.15 -1.20
CA LEU A 271 3.76 19.82 -0.61
C LEU A 271 2.68 19.78 0.48
N PRO A 272 1.94 18.66 0.59
CA PRO A 272 0.93 18.47 1.62
C PRO A 272 1.53 18.50 3.03
N ALA A 273 0.73 18.91 4.01
CA ALA A 273 1.14 18.98 5.41
C ALA A 273 1.47 17.61 6.01
N ALA A 274 2.20 17.60 7.13
CA ALA A 274 2.54 16.37 7.84
C ALA A 274 1.28 15.57 8.21
N ARG A 275 1.28 14.27 7.95
CA ARG A 275 0.29 13.35 8.53
C ARG A 275 0.61 13.18 10.02
N ALA A 276 -0.22 13.73 10.89
CA ALA A 276 -0.07 13.57 12.33
C ALA A 276 -0.33 12.09 12.73
N PRO A 277 0.47 11.50 13.63
CA PRO A 277 0.13 10.20 14.17
C PRO A 277 -1.01 10.32 15.16
N ASP A 278 -1.92 9.36 15.11
CA ASP A 278 -2.71 8.97 16.27
C ASP A 278 -1.77 8.26 17.28
N PRO A 279 -1.61 8.71 18.54
CA PRO A 279 -0.66 8.13 19.50
C PRO A 279 -0.93 6.68 19.91
N MET A 280 -1.98 6.04 19.39
CA MET A 280 -2.43 4.71 19.80
C MET A 280 -2.75 3.80 18.60
N GLY A 281 -1.92 3.84 17.56
CA GLY A 281 -2.07 3.04 16.33
C GLY A 281 -2.01 1.51 16.51
N ALA A 282 -1.63 0.98 17.67
CA ALA A 282 -1.38 -0.46 17.84
C ALA A 282 -2.59 -1.32 18.23
N LEU A 283 -3.74 -0.75 18.59
CA LEU A 283 -4.86 -1.53 19.16
C LEU A 283 -6.26 -1.03 18.75
N ARG A 284 -6.47 -0.63 17.48
CA ARG A 284 -7.77 -0.07 17.06
C ARG A 284 -8.42 -0.80 15.88
N PRO A 285 -9.75 -1.08 15.92
CA PRO A 285 -10.47 -1.67 14.79
C PRO A 285 -10.56 -0.65 13.66
N ARG A 286 -10.12 -1.05 12.47
CA ARG A 286 -10.22 -0.25 11.24
C ARG A 286 -11.67 -0.25 10.75
N GLY A 287 -12.25 0.93 10.51
CA GLY A 287 -13.30 1.07 9.51
C GLY A 287 -12.78 1.82 8.29
N THR A 288 -13.55 1.86 7.22
CA THR A 288 -13.11 2.30 5.88
C THR A 288 -13.04 3.83 5.71
N GLY A 289 -13.10 4.59 6.81
CA GLY A 289 -13.07 6.05 6.77
C GLY A 289 -11.68 6.57 6.44
N VAL A 290 -11.46 6.93 5.17
CA VAL A 290 -10.21 7.61 4.75
C VAL A 290 -10.21 9.01 5.38
N PRO A 291 -9.14 9.45 6.10
CA PRO A 291 -9.05 10.79 6.68
C PRO A 291 -9.13 11.94 5.66
N GLU A 292 -8.95 11.61 4.38
CA GLU A 292 -9.00 12.51 3.23
C GLU A 292 -10.34 12.43 2.46
N SER A 293 -11.36 11.76 3.02
CA SER A 293 -12.68 11.65 2.38
C SER A 293 -13.28 13.04 2.15
N MET A 294 -13.28 13.48 0.89
CA MET A 294 -13.92 14.73 0.45
C MET A 294 -15.46 14.64 0.43
N ALA A 295 -16.03 13.51 0.87
CA ALA A 295 -17.47 13.30 0.93
C ALA A 295 -18.12 14.39 1.79
N PRO A 296 -19.29 14.92 1.37
CA PRO A 296 -20.02 15.87 2.18
C PRO A 296 -20.39 15.30 3.56
N VAL A 297 -20.24 16.12 4.60
CA VAL A 297 -20.57 15.73 5.97
C VAL A 297 -22.01 16.12 6.28
N VAL A 298 -22.83 15.13 6.61
CA VAL A 298 -24.21 15.29 7.07
C VAL A 298 -24.24 15.06 8.57
N ARG A 299 -24.75 16.01 9.34
CA ARG A 299 -24.87 15.92 10.80
C ARG A 299 -26.32 15.98 11.25
N ILE A 300 -26.75 15.04 12.09
CA ILE A 300 -28.05 15.05 12.75
C ILE A 300 -27.85 15.36 14.23
N ALA A 301 -28.39 16.49 14.68
CA ALA A 301 -28.28 16.93 16.08
C ALA A 301 -29.45 17.85 16.44
N GLY A 302 -29.94 17.77 17.67
CA GLY A 302 -30.96 18.70 18.19
C GLY A 302 -32.24 18.84 17.35
N GLY A 303 -32.70 17.76 16.70
CA GLY A 303 -33.89 17.79 15.84
C GLY A 303 -33.69 18.46 14.48
N GLN A 304 -32.45 18.71 14.07
CA GLN A 304 -32.09 19.32 12.80
C GLN A 304 -31.16 18.39 12.01
N ILE A 305 -31.15 18.57 10.68
CA ILE A 305 -30.15 18.01 9.78
C ILE A 305 -29.30 19.14 9.20
N GLU A 306 -28.00 19.01 9.36
CA GLU A 306 -27.01 19.92 8.79
C GLU A 306 -26.28 19.23 7.65
N LEU A 307 -26.17 19.92 6.51
CA LEU A 307 -25.58 19.40 5.29
C LEU A 307 -24.27 20.12 4.98
N ASP A 308 -23.27 19.36 4.52
CA ASP A 308 -21.93 19.82 4.13
C ASP A 308 -21.22 20.64 5.23
N VAL A 309 -21.23 20.08 6.45
CA VAL A 309 -20.67 20.73 7.65
C VAL A 309 -19.20 21.09 7.46
N GLY A 310 -18.83 22.33 7.81
CA GLY A 310 -17.46 22.83 7.69
C GLY A 310 -17.13 23.49 6.35
N ARG A 311 -18.08 23.50 5.38
CA ARG A 311 -17.93 24.21 4.11
C ARG A 311 -18.78 25.49 4.04
N PRO A 312 -18.41 26.48 3.20
CA PRO A 312 -19.16 27.73 3.07
C PRO A 312 -20.63 27.56 2.66
N GLN A 313 -20.94 26.48 1.95
CA GLN A 313 -22.28 26.14 1.48
C GLN A 313 -23.11 25.30 2.48
N SER A 314 -22.69 25.20 3.74
CA SER A 314 -23.42 24.42 4.74
C SER A 314 -24.86 24.91 4.90
N ARG A 315 -25.81 23.98 5.02
CA ARG A 315 -27.25 24.27 5.20
C ARG A 315 -27.77 23.56 6.43
N ARG A 316 -28.74 24.15 7.12
CA ARG A 316 -29.45 23.52 8.25
C ARG A 316 -30.93 23.50 7.95
N LEU A 317 -31.57 22.35 8.18
CA LEU A 317 -32.98 22.13 7.93
C LEU A 317 -33.63 21.41 9.13
N PRO A 318 -34.89 21.75 9.46
CA PRO A 318 -35.67 21.03 10.47
C PRO A 318 -35.96 19.58 10.07
N LEU A 319 -35.90 18.65 11.04
CA LEU A 319 -36.34 17.25 10.86
C LEU A 319 -37.77 17.00 11.38
N ASP A 320 -38.34 18.01 12.03
CA ASP A 320 -39.70 18.05 12.58
C ASP A 320 -40.77 18.35 11.53
N ASP A 321 -40.43 19.08 10.46
CA ASP A 321 -41.31 19.36 9.33
C ASP A 321 -41.61 18.10 8.48
N ASP A 322 -42.85 17.98 7.99
CA ASP A 322 -43.29 16.86 7.14
C ASP A 322 -42.70 16.90 5.71
N ASP A 323 -41.96 17.96 5.35
CA ASP A 323 -41.41 18.13 4.00
C ASP A 323 -40.05 17.43 3.80
N ILE A 324 -40.10 16.09 3.76
CA ILE A 324 -38.96 15.24 3.38
C ILE A 324 -38.40 15.62 1.99
N THR A 325 -39.21 16.23 1.11
CA THR A 325 -38.80 16.60 -0.25
C THR A 325 -37.75 17.70 -0.21
N ALA A 326 -37.98 18.76 0.58
CA ALA A 326 -37.02 19.85 0.73
C ALA A 326 -35.65 19.37 1.26
N ILE A 327 -35.64 18.41 2.18
CA ILE A 327 -34.40 17.81 2.71
C ILE A 327 -33.71 16.96 1.63
N ALA A 328 -34.47 16.14 0.90
CA ALA A 328 -33.94 15.32 -0.18
C ALA A 328 -33.32 16.16 -1.31
N ASP A 329 -33.99 17.22 -1.75
CA ASP A 329 -33.50 18.14 -2.79
C ASP A 329 -32.19 18.83 -2.35
N ALA A 330 -32.09 19.19 -1.07
CA ALA A 330 -30.87 19.77 -0.51
C ALA A 330 -29.72 18.76 -0.44
N ILE A 331 -30.00 17.49 -0.15
CA ILE A 331 -29.01 16.41 -0.18
C ILE A 331 -28.53 16.16 -1.61
N GLU A 332 -29.45 16.12 -2.59
CA GLU A 332 -29.10 15.96 -3.99
C GLU A 332 -28.16 17.07 -4.47
N ALA A 333 -28.47 18.33 -4.13
CA ALA A 333 -27.62 19.47 -4.46
C ALA A 333 -26.20 19.38 -3.88
N VAL A 334 -26.04 18.76 -2.71
CA VAL A 334 -24.75 18.55 -2.05
C VAL A 334 -23.97 17.37 -2.64
N LEU A 335 -24.67 16.35 -3.15
CA LEU A 335 -24.05 15.18 -3.79
C LEU A 335 -23.69 15.41 -5.27
N LEU A 336 -24.39 16.32 -5.95
CA LEU A 336 -24.20 16.59 -7.38
C LEU A 336 -22.74 16.90 -7.76
N PRO A 337 -21.97 17.71 -6.99
CA PRO A 337 -20.56 17.99 -7.31
C PRO A 337 -19.61 16.79 -7.07
N ASP A 338 -19.95 15.89 -6.14
CA ASP A 338 -19.13 14.70 -5.82
C ASP A 338 -19.29 13.60 -6.88
N GLY A 339 -20.47 13.49 -7.50
CA GLY A 339 -20.76 12.56 -8.59
C GLY A 339 -20.72 11.06 -8.23
N ARG A 340 -20.22 10.69 -7.05
CA ARG A 340 -20.17 9.31 -6.53
C ARG A 340 -21.37 8.98 -5.65
N GLY A 341 -22.02 10.00 -5.09
CA GLY A 341 -23.18 9.83 -4.21
C GLY A 341 -22.82 9.32 -2.82
N THR A 342 -21.60 9.57 -2.35
CA THR A 342 -21.11 9.15 -1.03
C THR A 342 -21.25 10.30 -0.03
N LEU A 343 -21.69 10.02 1.19
CA LEU A 343 -21.74 10.99 2.29
C LEU A 343 -21.27 10.40 3.62
N LEU A 344 -20.73 11.24 4.50
CA LEU A 344 -20.41 10.90 5.88
C LEU A 344 -21.58 11.32 6.79
N LEU A 345 -22.18 10.38 7.51
CA LEU A 345 -23.30 10.62 8.40
C LEU A 345 -22.85 10.64 9.86
N VAL A 346 -22.98 11.79 10.53
CA VAL A 346 -22.73 11.99 11.95
C VAL A 346 -24.06 12.15 12.66
N VAL A 347 -24.35 11.32 13.67
CA VAL A 347 -25.62 11.34 14.41
C VAL A 347 -25.34 11.48 15.90
N GLU A 348 -26.07 12.37 16.56
CA GLU A 348 -26.06 12.47 18.02
C GLU A 348 -26.66 11.20 18.65
N PRO A 349 -25.99 10.53 19.62
CA PRO A 349 -26.45 9.24 20.15
C PRO A 349 -27.89 9.22 20.68
N GLN A 350 -28.36 10.36 21.20
CA GLN A 350 -29.72 10.51 21.74
C GLN A 350 -30.78 10.86 20.68
N THR A 351 -30.44 10.81 19.38
CA THR A 351 -31.38 11.09 18.30
C THR A 351 -32.56 10.10 18.34
N PRO A 352 -33.81 10.58 18.48
CA PRO A 352 -34.98 9.71 18.48
C PRO A 352 -35.11 8.89 17.18
N ALA A 353 -35.46 7.61 17.29
CA ALA A 353 -35.63 6.71 16.13
C ALA A 353 -36.52 7.29 15.01
N PRO A 354 -37.66 7.97 15.28
CA PRO A 354 -38.46 8.59 14.23
C PRO A 354 -37.71 9.68 13.44
N GLN A 355 -36.89 10.48 14.11
CA GLN A 355 -36.09 11.55 13.47
C GLN A 355 -34.96 10.95 12.63
N LEU A 356 -34.25 9.95 13.19
CA LEU A 356 -33.21 9.21 12.47
C LEU A 356 -33.76 8.58 11.20
N ARG A 357 -34.92 7.93 11.29
CA ARG A 357 -35.60 7.31 10.15
C ARG A 357 -35.97 8.32 9.07
N ARG A 358 -36.52 9.48 9.45
CA ARG A 358 -36.83 10.57 8.50
C ARG A 358 -35.57 11.02 7.77
N ALA A 359 -34.48 11.22 8.49
CA ALA A 359 -33.21 11.61 7.89
C ALA A 359 -32.67 10.54 6.93
N LEU A 360 -32.65 9.27 7.33
CA LEU A 360 -32.23 8.16 6.46
C LEU A 360 -33.07 8.06 5.19
N ARG A 361 -34.40 8.24 5.29
CA ARG A 361 -35.29 8.33 4.12
C ARG A 361 -34.95 9.49 3.20
N ALA A 362 -34.68 10.66 3.77
CA ALA A 362 -34.26 11.83 3.01
C ALA A 362 -32.93 11.59 2.29
N LEU A 363 -31.94 10.97 2.94
CA LEU A 363 -30.65 10.59 2.33
C LEU A 363 -30.85 9.64 1.15
N ARG A 364 -31.67 8.61 1.32
CA ARG A 364 -32.01 7.67 0.23
C ARG A 364 -32.70 8.37 -0.93
N ARG A 365 -33.68 9.23 -0.64
CA ARG A 365 -34.46 9.97 -1.66
C ARG A 365 -33.62 11.01 -2.39
N GLY A 366 -32.72 11.70 -1.68
CA GLY A 366 -31.79 12.69 -2.22
C GLY A 366 -30.62 12.10 -3.01
N GLY A 367 -30.66 10.80 -3.31
CA GLY A 367 -29.71 10.20 -4.25
C GLY A 367 -28.46 9.61 -3.63
N ALA A 368 -28.35 9.47 -2.30
CA ALA A 368 -27.22 8.78 -1.69
C ALA A 368 -27.09 7.34 -2.22
N ALA A 369 -25.89 6.99 -2.66
CA ALA A 369 -25.50 5.65 -3.11
C ALA A 369 -24.73 4.91 -2.01
N ARG A 370 -23.96 5.65 -1.20
CA ARG A 370 -23.20 5.11 -0.06
C ARG A 370 -23.26 6.08 1.12
N ILE A 371 -23.60 5.54 2.29
CA ILE A 371 -23.58 6.27 3.56
C ILE A 371 -22.43 5.70 4.39
N GLU A 372 -21.54 6.56 4.84
CA GLU A 372 -20.49 6.18 5.79
C GLU A 372 -20.91 6.61 7.19
N LEU A 373 -21.23 5.65 8.06
CA LEU A 373 -21.74 5.92 9.40
C LEU A 373 -20.59 6.30 10.34
N ALA A 374 -20.60 7.52 10.84
CA ALA A 374 -19.60 8.00 11.79
C ALA A 374 -19.81 7.35 13.17
N ILE A 375 -18.76 6.75 13.70
CA ILE A 375 -18.69 6.29 15.08
C ILE A 375 -17.99 7.38 15.91
N ALA A 376 -18.70 7.92 16.89
CA ALA A 376 -18.11 8.72 17.95
C ALA A 376 -17.83 7.78 19.14
N GLU A 377 -16.57 7.52 19.47
CA GLU A 377 -16.27 6.81 20.71
C GLU A 377 -16.55 7.74 21.92
N PRO A 378 -17.08 7.20 23.03
CA PRO A 378 -17.39 7.98 24.22
C PRO A 378 -16.10 8.39 24.94
N HIS A 379 -15.52 9.51 24.52
CA HIS A 379 -14.70 10.33 25.39
C HIS A 379 -15.44 11.64 25.62
N GLU A 380 -15.59 11.98 26.89
CA GLU A 380 -16.41 13.09 27.39
C GLU A 380 -16.19 14.39 26.57
N ARG A 381 -17.30 14.89 26.00
CA ARG A 381 -17.51 16.29 25.59
C ARG A 381 -16.41 16.89 24.68
N GLY A 382 -16.49 16.55 23.38
CA GLY A 382 -15.79 17.28 22.31
C GLY A 382 -15.27 16.44 21.14
N GLY A 383 -15.73 15.20 20.98
CA GLY A 383 -15.07 14.15 20.17
C GLY A 383 -14.98 14.37 18.66
N THR A 384 -13.81 14.05 18.12
CA THR A 384 -13.51 13.87 16.69
C THR A 384 -14.08 12.53 16.21
N VAL A 385 -14.63 12.49 14.99
CA VAL A 385 -15.15 11.27 14.34
C VAL A 385 -13.98 10.31 14.04
N THR A 386 -14.02 9.08 14.57
CA THR A 386 -12.87 8.15 14.54
C THR A 386 -13.01 7.02 13.50
N VAL A 387 -14.23 6.64 13.09
CA VAL A 387 -14.45 5.52 12.15
C VAL A 387 -15.70 5.76 11.29
N ALA A 388 -15.65 5.41 10.01
CA ALA A 388 -16.82 5.42 9.12
C ALA A 388 -17.13 4.00 8.61
N LEU A 389 -18.32 3.48 8.92
CA LEU A 389 -18.76 2.14 8.48
C LEU A 389 -19.58 2.26 7.19
N PRO A 390 -19.23 1.51 6.13
CA PRO A 390 -19.87 1.68 4.83
C PRO A 390 -21.24 0.99 4.82
N LEU A 391 -22.25 1.73 4.38
CA LEU A 391 -23.59 1.24 4.12
C LEU A 391 -23.98 1.58 2.69
N VAL A 392 -24.05 0.57 1.82
CA VAL A 392 -24.44 0.74 0.42
C VAL A 392 -25.96 0.83 0.33
N VAL A 393 -26.49 1.88 -0.30
CA VAL A 393 -27.93 2.07 -0.44
C VAL A 393 -28.43 1.25 -1.62
N VAL A 394 -29.20 0.19 -1.36
CA VAL A 394 -29.74 -0.68 -2.40
C VAL A 394 -31.05 -0.11 -2.94
N ARG A 395 -31.16 0.00 -4.26
CA ARG A 395 -32.40 0.44 -4.93
C ARG A 395 -33.00 -0.69 -5.74
N ALA A 396 -34.33 -0.78 -5.72
CA ALA A 396 -35.06 -1.83 -6.44
C ALA A 396 -34.79 -1.83 -7.96
N GLN A 397 -34.45 -0.67 -8.55
CA GLN A 397 -34.18 -0.51 -9.98
C GLN A 397 -32.69 -0.60 -10.37
N GLU A 398 -31.78 -0.89 -9.44
CA GLU A 398 -30.35 -0.99 -9.75
C GLU A 398 -30.04 -2.25 -10.57
N ALA A 399 -29.80 -2.06 -11.87
CA ALA A 399 -29.42 -3.13 -12.79
C ALA A 399 -27.92 -3.49 -12.75
N GLY A 400 -27.13 -2.81 -11.91
CA GLY A 400 -25.69 -3.05 -11.76
C GLY A 400 -25.39 -4.40 -11.11
N VAL A 401 -24.19 -4.95 -11.36
CA VAL A 401 -23.75 -6.24 -10.80
C VAL A 401 -23.75 -6.22 -9.27
N GLY A 402 -23.32 -5.11 -8.64
CA GLY A 402 -23.32 -4.95 -7.18
C GLY A 402 -24.73 -4.87 -6.57
N GLY A 403 -25.64 -4.12 -7.20
CA GLY A 403 -27.03 -4.04 -6.76
C GLY A 403 -27.74 -5.39 -6.83
N ARG A 404 -27.54 -6.15 -7.91
CA ARG A 404 -28.04 -7.53 -8.02
C ARG A 404 -27.44 -8.47 -6.97
N ALA A 405 -26.13 -8.39 -6.73
CA ALA A 405 -25.49 -9.21 -5.68
C ALA A 405 -26.07 -8.93 -4.29
N LEU A 406 -26.39 -7.68 -3.97
CA LEU A 406 -27.04 -7.32 -2.71
C LEU A 406 -28.52 -7.73 -2.66
N GLN A 407 -29.24 -7.70 -3.78
CA GLN A 407 -30.62 -8.20 -3.86
C GLN A 407 -30.70 -9.73 -3.74
N ASP A 408 -29.67 -10.43 -4.23
CA ASP A 408 -29.54 -11.88 -4.17
C ASP A 408 -28.84 -12.34 -2.87
N ALA A 409 -28.52 -11.41 -1.96
CA ALA A 409 -27.88 -11.73 -0.69
C ALA A 409 -28.75 -12.70 0.10
N ARG A 410 -28.12 -13.72 0.67
CA ARG A 410 -28.86 -14.79 1.37
C ARG A 410 -29.12 -14.46 2.81
N ILE A 411 -28.32 -13.58 3.40
CA ILE A 411 -28.36 -13.23 4.82
C ILE A 411 -28.91 -11.82 4.95
N ASP A 412 -30.05 -11.72 5.62
CA ASP A 412 -30.70 -10.46 5.97
C ASP A 412 -30.64 -10.24 7.48
N VAL A 413 -30.28 -9.04 7.90
CA VAL A 413 -30.31 -8.58 9.30
C VAL A 413 -31.40 -7.53 9.43
N HIS A 414 -32.43 -7.80 10.22
CA HIS A 414 -33.39 -6.78 10.62
C HIS A 414 -32.97 -6.17 11.96
N VAL A 415 -32.79 -4.85 11.95
CA VAL A 415 -32.46 -4.05 13.14
C VAL A 415 -33.74 -3.40 13.64
N GLY A 416 -34.20 -3.75 14.84
CA GLY A 416 -35.38 -3.12 15.45
C GLY A 416 -35.14 -2.77 16.91
N GLY A 417 -36.09 -2.06 17.52
CA GLY A 417 -35.97 -1.58 18.91
C GLY A 417 -35.80 -2.70 19.94
N ARG A 418 -36.26 -3.92 19.62
CA ARG A 418 -36.12 -5.13 20.47
C ARG A 418 -34.81 -5.90 20.26
N GLY A 419 -33.97 -5.50 19.30
CA GLY A 419 -32.72 -6.17 18.95
C GLY A 419 -32.68 -6.60 17.49
N PHE A 420 -31.88 -7.64 17.21
CA PHE A 420 -31.60 -8.10 15.84
C PHE A 420 -32.33 -9.40 15.52
N GLU A 421 -32.92 -9.46 14.34
CA GLU A 421 -33.50 -10.68 13.76
C GLU A 421 -32.74 -11.03 12.49
N LEU A 422 -32.63 -12.33 12.18
CA LEU A 422 -31.88 -12.81 11.03
C LEU A 422 -32.77 -13.63 10.11
N ALA A 423 -32.69 -13.38 8.81
CA ALA A 423 -33.28 -14.21 7.78
C ALA A 423 -32.19 -14.87 6.95
N ILE A 424 -32.46 -16.09 6.50
CA ILE A 424 -31.59 -16.83 5.57
C ILE A 424 -32.43 -17.35 4.42
N ASP A 425 -32.04 -17.05 3.18
CA ASP A 425 -32.78 -17.43 1.98
C ASP A 425 -34.27 -17.00 2.09
N GLY A 426 -34.52 -15.81 2.65
CA GLY A 426 -35.85 -15.25 2.91
C GLY A 426 -36.62 -15.84 4.10
N ALA A 427 -36.06 -16.80 4.84
CA ALA A 427 -36.71 -17.42 5.99
C ALA A 427 -36.11 -16.94 7.32
N TRP A 428 -36.96 -16.40 8.21
CA TRP A 428 -36.53 -15.88 9.52
C TRP A 428 -36.12 -17.00 10.47
N LEU A 429 -35.00 -16.82 11.15
CA LEU A 429 -34.60 -17.67 12.27
C LEU A 429 -35.48 -17.39 13.50
N GLN A 430 -35.56 -18.36 14.40
CA GLN A 430 -36.27 -18.18 15.67
C GLN A 430 -35.41 -17.40 16.68
N GLY A 431 -36.04 -16.47 17.38
CA GLY A 431 -35.44 -15.67 18.45
C GLY A 431 -34.90 -14.32 17.97
N THR A 432 -34.82 -13.39 18.91
CA THR A 432 -34.23 -12.05 18.73
C THR A 432 -32.90 -12.01 19.48
N LEU A 433 -31.88 -11.43 18.87
CA LEU A 433 -30.56 -11.24 19.49
C LEU A 433 -30.55 -9.88 20.19
N GLY A 434 -30.21 -9.85 21.46
CA GLY A 434 -30.36 -8.66 22.32
C GLY A 434 -29.20 -7.68 22.26
N SER A 435 -28.07 -8.05 21.64
CA SER A 435 -26.86 -7.20 21.59
C SER A 435 -26.03 -7.41 20.33
N GLY A 436 -25.19 -6.41 19.99
CA GLY A 436 -24.22 -6.52 18.90
C GLY A 436 -23.27 -7.71 19.05
N ALA A 437 -22.82 -8.05 20.26
CA ALA A 437 -21.96 -9.21 20.51
C ALA A 437 -22.65 -10.55 20.20
N GLU A 438 -23.95 -10.67 20.47
CA GLU A 438 -24.75 -11.84 20.09
C GLU A 438 -24.92 -11.94 18.57
N LEU A 439 -25.13 -10.79 17.92
CA LEU A 439 -25.19 -10.69 16.46
C LEU A 439 -23.84 -11.12 15.84
N GLU A 440 -22.71 -10.61 16.32
CA GLU A 440 -21.38 -10.98 15.84
C GLU A 440 -21.15 -12.50 15.87
N ARG A 441 -21.38 -13.12 17.03
CA ARG A 441 -21.22 -14.56 17.20
C ARG A 441 -22.11 -15.33 16.22
N ARG A 442 -23.33 -14.85 15.99
CA ARG A 442 -24.27 -15.48 15.07
C ARG A 442 -23.86 -15.28 13.60
N LEU A 443 -23.33 -14.12 13.23
CA LEU A 443 -22.79 -13.87 11.90
C LEU A 443 -21.54 -14.72 11.63
N ASP A 444 -20.71 -14.98 12.66
CA ASP A 444 -19.58 -15.90 12.55
C ASP A 444 -20.03 -17.36 12.33
N GLU A 445 -21.13 -17.79 12.96
CA GLU A 445 -21.78 -19.06 12.65
C GLU A 445 -22.26 -19.10 11.20
N LEU A 446 -22.94 -18.03 10.74
CA LEU A 446 -23.45 -17.95 9.38
C LEU A 446 -22.33 -17.99 8.34
N ARG A 447 -21.22 -17.29 8.55
CA ARG A 447 -20.06 -17.32 7.65
C ARG A 447 -19.46 -18.72 7.50
N ARG A 448 -19.47 -19.52 8.56
CA ARG A 448 -19.05 -20.94 8.51
C ARG A 448 -20.06 -21.82 7.78
N ALA A 449 -21.36 -21.53 7.92
CA ALA A 449 -22.43 -22.30 7.28
C ALA A 449 -22.67 -21.93 5.80
N TYR A 450 -22.33 -20.70 5.41
CA TYR A 450 -22.55 -20.09 4.10
C TYR A 450 -21.25 -19.42 3.61
N PRO A 451 -20.19 -20.20 3.31
CA PRO A 451 -18.85 -19.71 3.01
C PRO A 451 -18.75 -18.83 1.76
N ARG A 452 -19.71 -18.94 0.83
CA ARG A 452 -19.79 -18.11 -0.38
C ARG A 452 -20.40 -16.75 -0.15
N GLU A 453 -21.14 -16.59 0.95
CA GLU A 453 -21.85 -15.35 1.19
C GLU A 453 -20.85 -14.26 1.59
N ARG A 454 -20.65 -13.31 0.68
CA ARG A 454 -19.77 -12.14 0.89
C ARG A 454 -20.55 -10.86 1.13
N THR A 455 -21.86 -10.92 0.95
CA THR A 455 -22.78 -9.79 1.05
C THR A 455 -23.75 -10.03 2.20
N VAL A 456 -24.15 -8.95 2.86
CA VAL A 456 -25.21 -9.00 3.86
C VAL A 456 -26.08 -7.78 3.71
N THR A 457 -27.38 -7.97 3.83
CA THR A 457 -28.36 -6.90 3.76
C THR A 457 -28.84 -6.54 5.16
N ILE A 458 -29.10 -5.26 5.38
CA ILE A 458 -29.80 -4.77 6.55
C ILE A 458 -31.14 -4.14 6.15
N ASP A 459 -32.12 -4.37 7.00
CA ASP A 459 -33.39 -3.67 7.04
C ASP A 459 -33.54 -2.97 8.39
N LEU A 460 -34.14 -1.79 8.39
CA LEU A 460 -34.23 -0.92 9.57
C LEU A 460 -35.69 -0.78 9.99
N GLY A 461 -36.00 -1.24 11.20
CA GLY A 461 -37.29 -1.10 11.84
C GLY A 461 -37.64 0.34 12.20
N LEU A 462 -38.93 0.57 12.47
CA LEU A 462 -39.47 1.90 12.82
C LEU A 462 -38.88 2.47 14.10
N ASP A 463 -38.43 1.59 14.97
CA ASP A 463 -37.98 1.79 16.34
C ASP A 463 -36.47 1.53 16.50
N ALA A 464 -35.73 1.37 15.40
CA ALA A 464 -34.29 1.16 15.43
C ALA A 464 -33.55 2.42 15.92
N ALA A 465 -32.79 2.27 17.00
CA ALA A 465 -31.92 3.32 17.52
C ALA A 465 -30.61 3.39 16.73
N TYR A 466 -29.96 4.56 16.71
CA TYR A 466 -28.68 4.73 16.00
C TYR A 466 -27.60 3.75 16.49
N GLU A 467 -27.53 3.54 17.81
CA GLU A 467 -26.58 2.58 18.41
C GLU A 467 -26.80 1.15 17.89
N GLN A 468 -28.05 0.73 17.66
CA GLN A 468 -28.34 -0.60 17.11
C GLN A 468 -27.91 -0.71 15.64
N ILE A 469 -28.05 0.38 14.86
CA ILE A 469 -27.55 0.43 13.48
C ILE A 469 -26.02 0.33 13.47
N LEU A 470 -25.35 1.06 14.38
CA LEU A 470 -23.90 0.96 14.55
C LEU A 470 -23.47 -0.44 14.93
N ASP A 471 -24.09 -1.06 15.93
CA ASP A 471 -23.81 -2.43 16.35
C ASP A 471 -23.93 -3.42 15.17
N ALA A 472 -24.98 -3.30 14.36
CA ALA A 472 -25.15 -4.13 13.16
C ALA A 472 -24.04 -3.88 12.12
N ALA A 473 -23.69 -2.62 11.88
CA ALA A 473 -22.65 -2.25 10.93
C ALA A 473 -21.26 -2.72 11.41
N ILE A 474 -20.96 -2.61 12.70
CA ILE A 474 -19.74 -3.12 13.34
C ILE A 474 -19.68 -4.63 13.18
N ALA A 475 -20.77 -5.33 13.51
CA ALA A 475 -20.81 -6.78 13.49
C ALA A 475 -20.61 -7.37 12.08
N THR A 476 -21.05 -6.65 11.04
CA THR A 476 -21.04 -7.11 9.66
C THR A 476 -19.80 -6.67 8.88
N ALA A 477 -19.57 -5.36 8.81
CA ALA A 477 -18.56 -4.71 7.96
C ALA A 477 -17.42 -4.07 8.78
N GLY A 478 -17.47 -4.14 10.11
CA GLY A 478 -16.41 -3.66 10.99
C GLY A 478 -15.24 -4.66 11.17
N GLY A 479 -14.11 -4.15 11.64
CA GLY A 479 -12.94 -4.94 12.01
C GLY A 479 -11.87 -5.04 10.91
N ALA A 480 -10.66 -5.47 11.29
CA ALA A 480 -9.50 -5.58 10.38
C ALA A 480 -9.71 -6.60 9.24
N SER A 481 -10.63 -7.53 9.41
CA SER A 481 -11.06 -8.46 8.38
C SER A 481 -12.60 -8.50 8.42
N PRO A 482 -13.29 -7.66 7.63
CA PRO A 482 -14.73 -7.57 7.69
C PRO A 482 -15.34 -8.94 7.37
N ARG A 483 -16.37 -9.33 8.13
CA ARG A 483 -16.99 -10.65 7.98
C ARG A 483 -17.66 -10.79 6.61
N PHE A 484 -18.19 -9.68 6.12
CA PHE A 484 -18.78 -9.53 4.80
C PHE A 484 -18.09 -8.40 4.06
N ALA A 485 -17.89 -8.57 2.75
CA ALA A 485 -17.25 -7.58 1.89
C ALA A 485 -18.13 -6.34 1.68
N VAL A 486 -19.46 -6.50 1.69
CA VAL A 486 -20.41 -5.40 1.46
C VAL A 486 -21.64 -5.54 2.37
N LEU A 487 -22.00 -4.43 3.00
CA LEU A 487 -23.24 -4.24 3.76
C LEU A 487 -24.21 -3.37 2.93
N GLY A 488 -25.36 -3.93 2.56
CA GLY A 488 -26.39 -3.24 1.79
C GLY A 488 -27.61 -2.87 2.62
N TRP A 489 -28.14 -1.66 2.47
CA TRP A 489 -29.42 -1.25 3.06
C TRP A 489 -30.54 -1.32 2.03
N LEU A 490 -31.51 -2.22 2.24
CA LEU A 490 -32.64 -2.42 1.33
C LEU A 490 -33.71 -1.31 1.44
N GLY A 491 -33.74 -0.60 2.58
CA GLY A 491 -34.71 0.44 2.91
C GLY A 491 -36.06 -0.09 3.41
N ASP A 492 -36.80 0.77 4.12
CA ASP A 492 -37.93 0.47 5.03
C ASP A 492 -39.08 -0.43 4.53
N GLU A 493 -39.23 -0.65 3.23
CA GLU A 493 -40.35 -1.42 2.65
C GLU A 493 -39.94 -2.84 2.24
N SER A 494 -38.70 -3.23 2.53
CA SER A 494 -38.06 -4.39 1.92
C SER A 494 -37.88 -5.57 2.87
N ARG A 495 -38.42 -5.49 4.09
CA ARG A 495 -38.33 -6.57 5.07
C ARG A 495 -38.79 -7.88 4.40
N PRO A 496 -37.94 -8.93 4.34
CA PRO A 496 -38.31 -10.20 3.75
C PRO A 496 -39.65 -10.70 4.30
N ALA A 497 -40.62 -10.91 3.41
CA ALA A 497 -41.92 -11.43 3.78
C ALA A 497 -41.75 -12.87 4.29
N GLY A 498 -41.95 -13.09 5.60
CA GLY A 498 -41.80 -14.42 6.17
C GLY A 498 -42.14 -14.48 7.65
N THR A 499 -42.51 -15.67 8.10
CA THR A 499 -42.64 -16.01 9.52
C THR A 499 -41.39 -16.74 10.02
N PRO A 500 -41.10 -16.69 11.33
CA PRO A 500 -40.03 -17.49 11.93
C PRO A 500 -40.16 -18.97 11.58
N SER A 501 -39.08 -19.57 11.09
CA SER A 501 -39.04 -20.91 10.52
C SER A 501 -38.12 -21.83 11.33
N VAL A 502 -38.70 -22.86 11.95
CA VAL A 502 -37.94 -23.94 12.61
C VAL A 502 -37.01 -24.63 11.61
N ALA A 503 -37.50 -24.88 10.40
CA ALA A 503 -36.74 -25.54 9.34
C ALA A 503 -35.49 -24.74 8.91
N ALA A 504 -35.53 -23.40 8.97
CA ALA A 504 -34.36 -22.56 8.71
C ALA A 504 -33.29 -22.76 9.78
N GLY A 505 -33.70 -22.82 11.06
CA GLY A 505 -32.80 -23.12 12.19
C GLY A 505 -32.19 -24.51 12.10
N GLU A 506 -32.99 -25.54 11.77
CA GLU A 506 -32.50 -26.91 11.57
C GLU A 506 -31.49 -27.00 10.40
N ARG A 507 -31.74 -26.29 9.30
CA ARG A 507 -30.82 -26.21 8.16
C ARG A 507 -29.49 -25.55 8.53
N LEU A 508 -29.54 -24.44 9.27
CA LEU A 508 -28.34 -23.78 9.78
C LEU A 508 -27.55 -24.73 10.70
N ALA A 509 -28.22 -25.38 11.65
CA ALA A 509 -27.59 -26.35 12.55
C ALA A 509 -26.93 -27.51 11.78
N ALA A 510 -27.59 -28.04 10.75
CA ALA A 510 -27.04 -29.09 9.90
C ALA A 510 -25.78 -28.63 9.14
N ARG A 511 -25.78 -27.41 8.59
CA ARG A 511 -24.61 -26.83 7.91
C ARG A 511 -23.45 -26.57 8.87
N LEU A 512 -23.73 -26.08 10.07
CA LEU A 512 -22.72 -25.86 11.12
C LEU A 512 -22.10 -27.16 11.61
N ALA A 513 -22.91 -28.20 11.83
CA ALA A 513 -22.41 -29.52 12.17
C ALA A 513 -21.46 -30.06 11.09
N TRP A 514 -21.68 -29.71 9.84
CA TRP A 514 -20.81 -30.07 8.73
C TRP A 514 -19.50 -29.28 8.72
N ALA A 515 -19.56 -27.98 8.94
CA ALA A 515 -18.37 -27.14 9.08
C ALA A 515 -17.47 -27.60 10.25
N ALA A 516 -18.06 -28.14 11.32
CA ALA A 516 -17.34 -28.62 12.51
C ALA A 516 -16.69 -30.01 12.34
N LEU A 517 -17.14 -30.81 11.36
CA LEU A 517 -16.77 -32.23 11.29
C LEU A 517 -15.32 -32.50 10.85
N GLY A 518 -14.58 -31.47 10.42
CA GLY A 518 -13.29 -31.67 9.77
C GLY A 518 -13.42 -32.42 8.44
N ALA A 519 -12.44 -32.30 7.57
CA ALA A 519 -12.37 -33.11 6.37
C ALA A 519 -10.98 -33.72 6.26
N ARG A 520 -10.94 -35.01 5.95
CA ARG A 520 -9.71 -35.67 5.53
C ARG A 520 -9.52 -35.38 4.05
N LEU A 521 -8.34 -34.88 3.74
CA LEU A 521 -7.97 -34.49 2.40
C LEU A 521 -6.99 -35.51 1.82
N ALA A 522 -7.24 -35.93 0.58
CA ALA A 522 -6.29 -36.70 -0.20
C ALA A 522 -6.13 -36.03 -1.57
N ILE A 523 -4.88 -35.76 -1.96
CA ILE A 523 -4.54 -35.20 -3.27
C ILE A 523 -4.09 -36.37 -4.14
N GLU A 524 -4.83 -36.63 -5.22
CA GLU A 524 -4.50 -37.61 -6.25
C GLU A 524 -3.92 -36.85 -7.46
N GLN A 525 -2.60 -36.90 -7.59
CA GLN A 525 -1.88 -36.29 -8.71
C GLN A 525 -0.91 -37.31 -9.32
N PRO A 526 -0.65 -37.23 -10.64
CA PRO A 526 0.24 -38.18 -11.31
C PRO A 526 1.69 -38.06 -10.82
N PHE A 527 2.14 -36.84 -10.51
CA PHE A 527 3.47 -36.54 -9.96
C PHE A 527 3.39 -35.34 -8.99
N PRO A 528 4.27 -35.24 -7.98
CA PRO A 528 4.40 -34.05 -7.15
C PRO A 528 4.78 -32.81 -7.96
N LEU A 529 4.26 -31.64 -7.57
CA LEU A 529 4.64 -30.37 -8.20
C LEU A 529 6.04 -29.94 -7.73
N ALA A 530 6.78 -29.25 -8.60
CA ALA A 530 8.14 -28.81 -8.32
C ALA A 530 8.19 -27.54 -7.44
N GLY A 531 9.20 -27.44 -6.58
CA GLY A 531 9.49 -26.25 -5.78
C GLY A 531 8.31 -25.78 -4.93
N ASP A 532 8.00 -24.48 -5.02
CA ASP A 532 6.94 -23.84 -4.22
C ASP A 532 5.51 -24.23 -4.63
N ASP A 533 5.32 -24.91 -5.77
CA ASP A 533 3.99 -25.22 -6.29
C ASP A 533 3.28 -26.32 -5.49
N GLN A 534 4.02 -27.28 -4.92
CA GLN A 534 3.43 -28.35 -4.11
C GLN A 534 2.86 -27.81 -2.78
N PRO A 535 3.59 -26.99 -1.99
CA PRO A 535 3.02 -26.31 -0.84
C PRO A 535 1.81 -25.43 -1.17
N ARG A 536 1.81 -24.76 -2.33
CA ARG A 536 0.66 -23.96 -2.80
C ARG A 536 -0.56 -24.82 -3.09
N LEU A 537 -0.38 -25.98 -3.71
CA LEU A 537 -1.46 -26.93 -3.96
C LEU A 537 -2.01 -27.48 -2.65
N GLU A 538 -1.15 -27.83 -1.70
CA GLU A 538 -1.56 -28.31 -0.37
C GLU A 538 -2.33 -27.24 0.40
N ALA A 539 -1.89 -25.98 0.35
CA ALA A 539 -2.60 -24.85 0.96
C ALA A 539 -3.97 -24.60 0.30
N PHE A 540 -4.04 -24.63 -1.03
CA PHE A 540 -5.30 -24.55 -1.77
C PHE A 540 -6.24 -25.69 -1.39
N ALA A 541 -5.74 -26.93 -1.39
CA ALA A 541 -6.52 -28.10 -1.05
C ALA A 541 -7.05 -28.02 0.39
N ALA A 542 -6.21 -27.60 1.35
CA ALA A 542 -6.59 -27.40 2.75
C ALA A 542 -7.71 -26.36 2.95
N ALA A 543 -7.90 -25.42 2.02
CA ALA A 543 -9.02 -24.48 2.06
C ALA A 543 -10.35 -25.09 1.59
N LEU A 544 -10.35 -26.04 0.65
CA LEU A 544 -11.55 -26.59 0.01
C LEU A 544 -12.60 -27.19 0.97
N PRO A 545 -12.25 -27.86 2.08
CA PRO A 545 -13.22 -28.33 3.06
C PRO A 545 -14.22 -27.28 3.52
N ARG A 546 -13.83 -25.99 3.53
CA ARG A 546 -14.71 -24.89 3.93
C ARG A 546 -15.94 -24.73 3.04
N CYS A 547 -15.91 -25.26 1.81
CA CYS A 547 -17.00 -25.22 0.85
C CYS A 547 -18.04 -26.33 1.01
N LEU A 548 -17.71 -27.39 1.76
CA LEU A 548 -18.60 -28.54 1.93
C LEU A 548 -19.99 -28.20 2.51
N PRO A 549 -20.17 -27.18 3.40
CA PRO A 549 -21.48 -26.74 3.86
C PRO A 549 -22.44 -26.25 2.77
N GLU A 550 -21.96 -25.99 1.55
CA GLU A 550 -22.83 -25.62 0.44
C GLU A 550 -23.67 -26.78 -0.12
N LEU A 551 -23.37 -28.02 0.28
CA LEU A 551 -24.23 -29.15 -0.04
C LEU A 551 -25.59 -29.02 0.66
N PRO A 552 -26.71 -29.28 -0.04
CA PRO A 552 -28.05 -29.13 0.54
C PRO A 552 -28.34 -30.17 1.64
N ARG A 553 -27.62 -31.30 1.64
CA ARG A 553 -27.73 -32.36 2.64
C ARG A 553 -26.41 -33.08 2.82
N LYS A 554 -26.24 -33.68 4.01
CA LYS A 554 -25.08 -34.51 4.34
C LYS A 554 -25.00 -35.71 3.38
N PRO A 555 -23.89 -35.91 2.66
CA PRO A 555 -23.68 -37.13 1.88
C PRO A 555 -23.58 -38.34 2.81
N ALA A 556 -23.90 -39.53 2.29
CA ALA A 556 -23.88 -40.75 3.08
C ALA A 556 -22.49 -40.98 3.73
N PRO A 557 -22.41 -41.64 4.90
CA PRO A 557 -21.13 -41.93 5.55
C PRO A 557 -20.12 -42.56 4.59
N ARG A 558 -18.85 -42.12 4.62
CA ARG A 558 -17.75 -42.57 3.75
C ARG A 558 -17.87 -42.18 2.26
N THR A 559 -18.87 -41.40 1.88
CA THR A 559 -18.93 -40.82 0.53
C THR A 559 -17.85 -39.76 0.40
N ALA A 560 -16.93 -39.94 -0.55
CA ALA A 560 -15.92 -38.95 -0.89
C ALA A 560 -16.49 -37.97 -1.93
N VAL A 561 -16.25 -36.68 -1.71
CA VAL A 561 -16.48 -35.62 -2.68
C VAL A 561 -15.20 -35.46 -3.48
N ARG A 562 -15.19 -35.98 -4.71
CA ARG A 562 -14.06 -35.81 -5.63
C ARG A 562 -14.24 -34.50 -6.40
N VAL A 563 -13.19 -33.70 -6.41
CA VAL A 563 -13.07 -32.41 -7.08
C VAL A 563 -11.91 -32.53 -8.07
N ASP A 564 -12.18 -32.38 -9.36
CA ASP A 564 -11.15 -32.36 -10.39
C ASP A 564 -10.87 -30.89 -10.78
N ALA A 565 -9.64 -30.44 -10.56
CA ALA A 565 -9.17 -29.10 -10.92
C ALA A 565 -8.33 -29.18 -12.21
N THR A 566 -8.82 -28.55 -13.28
CA THR A 566 -8.13 -28.53 -14.58
C THR A 566 -7.24 -27.29 -14.65
N LEU A 567 -5.95 -27.48 -14.93
CA LEU A 567 -4.99 -26.39 -15.05
C LEU A 567 -4.79 -25.97 -16.52
N SER A 568 -4.70 -24.66 -16.75
CA SER A 568 -4.28 -24.08 -18.03
C SER A 568 -3.31 -22.93 -17.77
N GLU A 569 -2.12 -22.99 -18.38
CA GLU A 569 -1.05 -21.99 -18.20
C GLU A 569 -0.72 -21.72 -16.71
N GLY A 570 -0.75 -22.77 -15.90
CA GLY A 570 -0.50 -22.69 -14.46
C GLY A 570 -1.64 -22.10 -13.64
N ARG A 571 -2.79 -21.77 -14.22
CA ARG A 571 -3.98 -21.30 -13.48
C ARG A 571 -5.04 -22.40 -13.41
N VAL A 572 -5.84 -22.43 -12.35
CA VAL A 572 -7.04 -23.28 -12.32
C VAL A 572 -8.06 -22.71 -13.31
N ALA A 573 -8.26 -23.42 -14.41
CA ALA A 573 -9.14 -23.00 -15.49
C ALA A 573 -10.59 -23.48 -15.30
N ALA A 574 -10.76 -24.64 -14.66
CA ALA A 574 -12.07 -25.20 -14.37
C ALA A 574 -12.02 -26.10 -13.13
N ILE A 575 -13.15 -26.18 -12.43
CA ILE A 575 -13.37 -27.13 -11.36
C ILE A 575 -14.61 -27.95 -11.68
N ALA A 576 -14.49 -29.27 -11.58
CA ALA A 576 -15.60 -30.19 -11.73
C ALA A 576 -15.79 -30.97 -10.42
N VAL A 577 -17.04 -31.07 -9.95
CA VAL A 577 -17.40 -31.92 -8.82
C VAL A 577 -17.98 -33.21 -9.35
N ALA A 578 -17.42 -34.35 -8.93
CA ALA A 578 -17.92 -35.66 -9.33
C ALA A 578 -19.37 -35.88 -8.84
N LYS A 579 -20.14 -36.64 -9.60
CA LYS A 579 -21.54 -36.95 -9.27
C LYS A 579 -21.62 -37.67 -7.92
N LEU A 580 -22.39 -37.10 -6.99
CA LEU A 580 -22.65 -37.68 -5.68
C LEU A 580 -23.94 -38.49 -5.68
N PRO A 581 -23.98 -39.68 -5.03
CA PRO A 581 -25.20 -40.48 -4.91
C PRO A 581 -26.34 -39.68 -4.27
N GLY A 582 -27.49 -39.68 -4.94
CA GLY A 582 -28.68 -38.97 -4.49
C GLY A 582 -28.70 -37.47 -4.77
N LEU A 583 -27.61 -36.85 -5.24
CA LEU A 583 -27.63 -35.42 -5.58
C LEU A 583 -27.69 -35.21 -7.10
N SER A 584 -28.56 -34.30 -7.52
CA SER A 584 -28.64 -33.81 -8.90
C SER A 584 -27.48 -32.86 -9.21
N ALA A 585 -27.16 -32.68 -10.50
CA ALA A 585 -26.14 -31.71 -10.92
C ALA A 585 -26.46 -30.29 -10.42
N LYS A 586 -27.73 -29.89 -10.41
CA LYS A 586 -28.19 -28.58 -9.92
C LYS A 586 -27.89 -28.38 -8.43
N GLU A 587 -27.99 -29.44 -7.62
CA GLU A 587 -27.68 -29.41 -6.20
C GLU A 587 -26.17 -29.32 -5.90
N LEU A 588 -25.31 -29.65 -6.88
CA LEU A 588 -23.85 -29.53 -6.74
C LEU A 588 -23.31 -28.17 -7.19
N VAL A 589 -24.09 -27.37 -7.94
CA VAL A 589 -23.68 -26.05 -8.43
C VAL A 589 -23.19 -25.11 -7.31
N PRO A 590 -23.85 -25.00 -6.14
CA PRO A 590 -23.37 -24.13 -5.07
C PRO A 590 -21.99 -24.55 -4.54
N LEU A 591 -21.75 -25.85 -4.39
CA LEU A 591 -20.45 -26.37 -3.99
C LEU A 591 -19.39 -26.08 -5.06
N GLN A 592 -19.68 -26.40 -6.33
CA GLN A 592 -18.74 -26.15 -7.42
C GLN A 592 -18.33 -24.67 -7.49
N ARG A 593 -19.30 -23.76 -7.42
CA ARG A 593 -19.02 -22.32 -7.43
C ARG A 593 -18.19 -21.88 -6.22
N CYS A 594 -18.42 -22.45 -5.02
CA CYS A 594 -17.57 -22.16 -3.87
C CYS A 594 -16.12 -22.53 -4.16
N LEU A 595 -15.91 -23.73 -4.70
CA LEU A 595 -14.56 -24.20 -5.05
C LEU A 595 -13.93 -23.33 -6.14
N GLU A 596 -14.71 -22.87 -7.13
CA GLU A 596 -14.24 -21.95 -8.17
C GLU A 596 -13.80 -20.62 -7.55
N ASP A 597 -14.60 -20.08 -6.62
CA ASP A 597 -14.27 -18.87 -5.86
C ASP A 597 -12.95 -19.05 -5.05
N GLU A 598 -12.70 -20.25 -4.50
CA GLU A 598 -11.42 -20.59 -3.81
C GLU A 598 -10.22 -20.66 -4.75
N ALA A 599 -10.45 -21.05 -6.00
CA ALA A 599 -9.38 -21.21 -6.97
C ALA A 599 -8.97 -19.89 -7.64
N LEU A 600 -9.75 -18.82 -7.45
CA LEU A 600 -9.41 -17.49 -7.95
C LEU A 600 -8.06 -17.04 -7.37
N GLY A 601 -7.12 -16.71 -8.26
CA GLY A 601 -5.78 -16.25 -7.90
C GLY A 601 -4.76 -17.37 -7.63
N VAL A 602 -5.17 -18.65 -7.61
CA VAL A 602 -4.24 -19.77 -7.49
C VAL A 602 -3.44 -19.93 -8.78
N ARG A 603 -2.10 -19.83 -8.67
CA ARG A 603 -1.17 -19.96 -9.79
C ARG A 603 0.04 -20.82 -9.45
N PHE A 604 0.23 -21.83 -10.28
CA PHE A 604 1.38 -22.73 -10.35
C PHE A 604 2.32 -22.28 -11.48
N ARG A 605 3.63 -22.45 -11.32
CA ARG A 605 4.64 -22.02 -12.30
C ARG A 605 4.77 -22.99 -13.47
N GLU A 606 4.63 -24.30 -13.25
CA GLU A 606 4.92 -25.32 -14.27
C GLU A 606 3.91 -26.48 -14.28
N HIS A 607 2.67 -26.26 -14.73
CA HIS A 607 1.75 -27.40 -14.91
C HIS A 607 0.64 -27.17 -15.95
N ARG A 608 0.30 -28.24 -16.67
CA ARG A 608 -0.74 -28.30 -17.71
C ARG A 608 -1.72 -29.47 -17.57
N ASP A 609 -1.62 -30.27 -16.50
CA ASP A 609 -2.47 -31.45 -16.31
C ASP A 609 -3.63 -31.19 -15.33
N THR A 610 -4.56 -32.13 -15.28
CA THR A 610 -5.66 -32.13 -14.30
C THR A 610 -5.20 -32.73 -12.98
N ILE A 611 -5.50 -32.05 -11.87
CA ILE A 611 -5.24 -32.54 -10.51
C ILE A 611 -6.57 -32.97 -9.90
N ALA A 612 -6.63 -34.19 -9.34
CA ALA A 612 -7.80 -34.66 -8.62
C ALA A 612 -7.60 -34.47 -7.11
N ILE A 613 -8.55 -33.82 -6.45
CA ILE A 613 -8.57 -33.62 -5.01
C ILE A 613 -9.79 -34.34 -4.45
N THR A 614 -9.53 -35.33 -3.59
CA THR A 614 -10.58 -36.12 -2.95
C THR A 614 -10.81 -35.61 -1.53
N LEU A 615 -11.97 -35.00 -1.30
CA LEU A 615 -12.43 -34.54 0.02
C LEU A 615 -13.27 -35.64 0.66
N ARG A 616 -12.83 -36.17 1.81
CA ARG A 616 -13.62 -37.12 2.59
C ARG A 616 -14.09 -36.45 3.86
N ALA A 617 -15.40 -36.25 3.97
CA ALA A 617 -15.97 -35.79 5.21
C ALA A 617 -15.82 -36.86 6.30
N GLY A 618 -15.29 -36.48 7.44
CA GLY A 618 -15.18 -37.38 8.59
C GLY A 618 -14.41 -36.74 9.73
N PRO A 619 -14.61 -37.23 10.97
CA PRO A 619 -13.71 -36.94 12.07
C PRO A 619 -12.29 -37.49 11.83
#